data_AF-A0A832NP11-F1
#
_entry.id   AF-A0A832NP11-F1
#
_cell.length_a   1.000
_cell.length_b   1.000
_cell.length_c   1.000
_cell.angle_alpha   90.00
_cell.angle_beta   90.00
_cell.angle_gamma   90.00
#
_symmetry.space_group_name_H-M   'P 1'
#
loop_
_entity.id
_entity.type
_entity.pdbx_description
1 polymer ?
#
loop_
_entity_poly.entity_id
_entity_poly.type
_entity_poly.pdbx_seq_one_letter_code
_entity_poly.pdbx_strand_id
1 'polypeptide(L)'
;MEEDEAVEEFPPVDRTISVSEYRTIRKGKRWWSAVALVKSFGRNQIAFYLWQKKNEKWARKQKFVIHNKGQWEAIVQSVEEFLPELR
;
A
#
# COMPACT_ATOMS: atom_id res chain seq x y z
N MET A 1 3.33 30.20 -12.06
CA MET A 1 3.67 29.37 -10.90
C MET A 1 2.35 28.95 -10.30
N GLU A 2 1.85 27.79 -10.72
CA GLU A 2 0.85 27.08 -9.93
C GLU A 2 1.63 25.92 -9.33
N GLU A 3 2.09 26.12 -8.09
CA GLU A 3 2.45 24.99 -7.26
C GLU A 3 1.13 24.27 -6.99
N ASP A 4 0.88 23.22 -7.78
CA ASP A 4 -0.12 22.21 -7.44
C ASP A 4 0.21 21.72 -6.03
N GLU A 5 -0.46 22.28 -5.01
CA GLU A 5 -0.57 21.65 -3.71
C GLU A 5 -1.12 20.26 -3.99
N ALA A 6 -0.23 19.27 -3.99
CA ALA A 6 -0.59 17.87 -4.05
C ALA A 6 -1.35 17.57 -2.77
N VAL A 7 -2.65 17.86 -2.76
CA VAL A 7 -3.60 17.34 -1.79
C VAL A 7 -3.32 15.86 -1.72
N GLU A 8 -2.77 15.43 -0.59
CA GLU A 8 -2.45 14.04 -0.32
C GLU A 8 -3.74 13.24 -0.41
N GLU A 9 -4.02 12.72 -1.62
CA GLU A 9 -5.20 11.93 -1.88
C GLU A 9 -5.11 10.69 -1.00
N PHE A 10 -5.99 10.62 0.01
CA PHE A 10 -6.04 9.47 0.91
C PHE A 10 -6.27 8.19 0.10
N PRO A 11 -5.53 7.11 0.38
CA PRO A 11 -5.69 5.85 -0.31
C PRO A 11 -7.14 5.34 -0.15
N PRO A 12 -7.78 4.87 -1.22
CA PRO A 12 -9.14 4.37 -1.17
C PRO A 12 -9.15 3.02 -0.46
N VAL A 13 -9.35 3.09 0.85
CA VAL A 13 -9.50 1.96 1.75
C VAL A 13 -10.97 1.72 2.07
N ASP A 14 -11.26 0.51 2.56
CA ASP A 14 -12.59 0.17 3.03
C ASP A 14 -12.93 1.01 4.28
N ARG A 15 -14.18 1.48 4.41
CA ARG A 15 -14.64 2.31 5.54
C ARG A 15 -14.53 1.59 6.89
N THR A 16 -14.49 0.26 6.89
CA THR A 16 -14.33 -0.57 8.09
C THR A 16 -12.89 -0.59 8.63
N ILE A 17 -11.95 0.02 7.92
CA ILE A 17 -10.53 0.02 8.24
C ILE A 17 -10.07 1.46 8.39
N SER A 18 -9.45 1.80 9.53
CA SER A 18 -8.79 3.10 9.67
C SER A 18 -7.34 2.99 9.21
N VAL A 19 -6.90 3.95 8.40
CA VAL A 19 -5.48 4.12 8.00
C VAL A 19 -4.88 5.16 8.92
N SER A 20 -3.86 4.78 9.69
CA SER A 20 -3.15 5.70 10.58
C SER A 20 -2.05 6.45 9.85
N GLU A 21 -1.27 5.75 9.03
CA GLU A 21 -0.19 6.30 8.21
C GLU A 21 -0.13 5.48 6.91
N TYR A 22 0.26 6.10 5.81
CA TYR A 22 0.55 5.39 4.58
C TYR A 22 1.71 6.03 3.83
N ARG A 23 2.40 5.21 3.04
CA ARG A 23 3.50 5.62 2.18
C ARG A 23 3.23 5.10 0.78
N THR A 24 3.06 6.01 -0.16
CA THR A 24 2.92 5.66 -1.57
C THR A 24 4.27 5.18 -2.10
N ILE A 25 4.31 3.98 -2.68
CA ILE A 25 5.51 3.44 -3.36
C ILE A 25 5.54 3.95 -4.80
N ARG A 26 4.40 3.91 -5.48
CA ARG A 26 4.26 4.36 -6.86
C ARG A 26 2.84 4.80 -7.12
N LYS A 27 2.65 5.96 -7.76
CA LYS A 27 1.35 6.40 -8.29
C LYS A 27 1.54 6.85 -9.73
N GLY A 28 0.78 6.24 -10.64
CA GLY A 28 0.80 6.58 -12.06
C GLY A 28 -0.62 6.76 -12.60
N LYS A 29 -0.75 6.86 -13.92
CA LYS A 29 -2.06 7.10 -14.58
C LYS A 29 -3.08 5.97 -14.36
N ARG A 30 -2.61 4.72 -14.24
CA ARG A 30 -3.45 3.51 -14.17
C ARG A 30 -3.28 2.70 -12.89
N TRP A 31 -2.13 2.81 -12.23
CA TRP A 31 -1.75 1.98 -11.09
C TRP A 31 -1.27 2.84 -9.93
N TRP A 32 -1.64 2.44 -8.72
CA TRP A 32 -1.17 3.03 -7.48
C TRP A 32 -0.85 1.92 -6.49
N SER A 33 0.34 1.94 -5.92
CA SER A 33 0.75 1.08 -4.82
C SER A 33 1.16 1.89 -3.60
N ALA A 34 0.80 1.40 -2.43
CA ALA A 34 1.18 2.00 -1.15
C ALA A 34 1.31 0.93 -0.06
N VAL A 35 2.13 1.23 0.95
CA VAL A 35 2.12 0.52 2.24
C VAL A 35 1.34 1.37 3.21
N ALA A 36 0.41 0.79 3.96
CA ALA A 36 -0.37 1.50 4.95
C ALA A 36 -0.35 0.76 6.28
N LEU A 37 -0.15 1.53 7.36
CA LEU A 37 -0.45 1.10 8.72
C LEU A 37 -1.96 1.24 8.91
N VAL A 38 -2.63 0.11 9.07
CA VAL A 38 -4.08 0.04 9.19
C VAL A 38 -4.48 -0.54 10.53
N LYS A 39 -5.58 -0.07 11.09
CA LYS A 39 -6.22 -0.66 12.26
C LYS A 39 -7.53 -1.31 11.83
N SER A 40 -7.64 -2.60 12.11
CA SER A 40 -8.81 -3.41 11.77
C SER A 40 -9.17 -4.29 12.96
N PHE A 41 -10.44 -4.28 13.36
CA PHE A 41 -10.97 -5.03 14.52
C PHE A 41 -10.11 -4.85 15.79
N GLY A 42 -9.66 -3.61 16.04
CA GLY A 42 -8.86 -3.26 17.22
C GLY A 42 -7.36 -3.61 17.13
N ARG A 43 -6.89 -4.24 16.05
CA ARG A 43 -5.48 -4.62 15.87
C ARG A 43 -4.80 -3.78 14.79
N ASN A 44 -3.55 -3.39 15.06
CA ASN A 44 -2.69 -2.75 14.07
C ASN A 44 -2.13 -3.81 13.11
N GLN A 45 -2.12 -3.50 11.82
CA GLN A 45 -1.64 -4.34 10.74
C GLN A 45 -0.93 -3.47 9.72
N ILE A 46 0.09 -4.02 9.06
CA ILE A 46 0.71 -3.37 7.91
C ILE A 46 0.15 -4.03 6.66
N ALA A 47 -0.35 -3.23 5.73
CA ALA A 47 -0.95 -3.72 4.50
C ALA A 47 -0.33 -3.06 3.28
N PHE A 48 0.07 -3.89 2.32
CA PHE A 48 0.40 -3.45 0.97
C PHE A 48 -0.88 -3.41 0.15
N TYR A 49 -1.09 -2.28 -0.50
CA TYR A 49 -2.22 -2.06 -1.39
C TYR A 49 -1.76 -1.86 -2.81
N LEU A 50 -2.56 -2.38 -3.74
CA LEU A 50 -2.49 -2.08 -5.16
C LEU A 50 -3.88 -1.70 -5.64
N TRP A 51 -3.99 -0.50 -6.21
CA TRP A 51 -5.19 0.00 -6.86
C TRP A 51 -4.98 0.12 -8.35
N GLN A 52 -6.07 -0.08 -9.08
CA GLN A 52 -6.14 0.15 -10.51
C GLN A 52 -7.22 1.21 -10.79
N LYS A 53 -6.89 2.19 -11.63
CA LYS A 53 -7.87 3.20 -12.07
C LYS A 53 -8.83 2.55 -13.08
N LYS A 54 -10.13 2.60 -12.77
CA LYS A 54 -11.25 2.15 -13.63
C LYS A 54 -12.27 3.28 -13.69
N ASN A 55 -12.58 3.77 -14.89
CA ASN A 55 -13.56 4.84 -15.12
C ASN A 55 -13.36 6.00 -14.14
N GLU A 56 -12.13 6.52 -14.13
CA GLU A 56 -11.66 7.64 -13.31
C GLU A 56 -11.56 7.40 -11.80
N LYS A 57 -12.06 6.27 -11.28
CA LYS A 57 -11.99 5.91 -9.86
C LYS A 57 -10.93 4.86 -9.59
N TRP A 58 -10.26 4.97 -8.45
CA TRP A 58 -9.35 3.96 -7.96
C TRP A 58 -10.13 2.78 -7.35
N ALA A 59 -9.93 1.59 -7.90
CA ALA A 59 -10.49 0.35 -7.36
C ALA A 59 -9.37 -0.52 -6.77
N ARG A 60 -9.56 -1.02 -5.55
CA ARG A 60 -8.60 -1.93 -4.91
C ARG A 60 -8.50 -3.21 -5.72
N LYS A 61 -7.32 -3.48 -6.27
CA LYS A 61 -7.03 -4.70 -7.03
C LYS A 61 -6.46 -5.79 -6.13
N GLN A 62 -5.58 -5.42 -5.20
CA GLN A 62 -4.96 -6.34 -4.25
C GLN A 62 -4.74 -5.66 -2.90
N LYS A 63 -4.82 -6.48 -1.84
CA LYS A 63 -4.44 -6.14 -0.47
C LYS A 63 -3.67 -7.32 0.09
N PHE A 64 -2.43 -7.09 0.50
CA PHE A 64 -1.60 -8.08 1.17
C PHE A 64 -1.31 -7.60 2.59
N VAL A 65 -1.66 -8.38 3.59
CA VAL A 65 -1.53 -8.00 5.01
C VAL A 65 -0.38 -8.77 5.62
N ILE A 66 0.49 -8.05 6.32
CA ILE A 66 1.49 -8.63 7.22
C ILE A 66 0.79 -8.88 8.55
N HIS A 67 0.67 -10.16 8.93
CA HIS A 67 -0.03 -10.58 10.14
C HIS A 67 0.85 -10.57 11.39
N ASN A 68 2.16 -10.81 11.25
CA ASN A 68 3.09 -10.86 12.36
C ASN A 68 4.54 -10.57 11.91
N LYS A 69 5.42 -10.37 12.89
CA LYS A 69 6.84 -10.03 12.66
C LYS A 69 7.61 -11.12 11.93
N GLY A 70 7.42 -12.40 12.28
CA GLY A 70 8.13 -13.51 11.64
C GLY A 70 7.79 -13.66 10.15
N GLN A 71 6.52 -13.44 9.77
CA GLN A 71 6.11 -13.39 8.37
C GLN A 71 6.85 -12.27 7.62
N TRP A 72 7.00 -11.09 8.25
CA TRP A 72 7.74 -9.98 7.65
C TRP A 72 9.22 -10.29 7.49
N GLU A 73 9.86 -10.83 8.52
CA GLU A 73 11.27 -11.21 8.49
C GLU A 73 11.56 -12.23 7.37
N ALA A 74 10.70 -13.23 7.21
CA ALA A 74 10.81 -14.20 6.11
C ALA A 74 10.64 -13.57 4.72
N ILE A 75 9.72 -12.61 4.57
CA ILE A 75 9.54 -11.88 3.31
C ILE A 75 10.79 -11.06 2.99
N VAL A 76 11.29 -10.29 3.95
CA VAL A 76 12.49 -9.46 3.77
C VAL A 76 13.67 -10.33 3.38
N GLN A 77 13.94 -11.41 4.12
CA GLN A 77 15.02 -12.33 3.79
C GLN A 77 14.90 -12.87 2.37
N SER A 78 13.71 -13.36 1.98
CA SER A 78 13.49 -13.92 0.64
C SER A 78 13.66 -12.86 -0.47
N VAL A 79 13.21 -11.62 -0.22
CA VAL A 79 13.37 -10.52 -1.17
C VAL A 79 14.84 -10.15 -1.33
N GLU A 80 15.59 -10.00 -0.23
CA GLU A 80 17.01 -9.69 -0.26
C GLU A 80 17.82 -10.80 -0.97
N GLU A 81 17.48 -12.07 -0.73
CA GLU A 81 18.11 -13.20 -1.42
C GLU A 81 17.88 -13.19 -2.94
N PHE A 82 16.70 -12.77 -3.40
CA PHE A 82 16.37 -12.71 -4.83
C PHE A 82 16.70 -11.38 -5.49
N LEU A 83 17.01 -10.34 -4.71
CA LEU A 83 17.28 -9.00 -5.22
C LEU A 83 18.43 -8.98 -6.26
N PRO A 84 19.54 -9.73 -6.10
CA PRO A 84 20.61 -9.78 -7.10
C PRO A 84 20.19 -10.34 -8.47
N GLU A 85 19.14 -11.17 -8.52
CA GLU A 85 18.61 -11.76 -9.76
C GLU A 85 17.61 -10.83 -10.47
N LEU A 86 17.18 -9.75 -9.80
CA LEU A 86 16.24 -8.78 -10.35
C LEU A 86 16.97 -7.90 -11.38
N ARG A 87 16.72 -8.17 -12.68
CA ARG A 87 17.27 -7.42 -13.82
C ARG A 87 16.47 -6.17 -14.16
#